data_AF-A0A532EF22-F1
#
_entry.id   AF-A0A532EF22-F1
#
_cell.length_a   1.000
_cell.length_b   1.000
_cell.length_c   1.000
_cell.angle_alpha   90.00
_cell.angle_beta   90.00
_cell.angle_gamma   90.00
#
_symmetry.space_group_name_H-M   'P 1'
#
loop_
_entity.id
_entity.type
_entity.pdbx_description
1 polymer ?
#
loop_
_entity_poly.entity_id
_entity_poly.type
_entity_poly.pdbx_seq_one_letter_code
_entity_poly.pdbx_strand_id
1 'polypeptide(L)'
;MTQCEPNLVTRRSALMSAKGFTLVESMVALVVLSIGVIGTIGMCEWAERGLQRGALTTTALALAESRLEAKRSVAWERLLMDDVDQDGIVESVMHDDGLQDDQTNGDGIFTASATQSNIRLVWTVELNRGHEPAGASLATIEARAIFRTMGGQEKEVRVRTIRANPRYVGLSVLS
;
A
#
# COMPACT_ATOMS: atom_id res chain seq x y z
N MET A 1 -61.44 -22.80 45.01
CA MET A 1 -60.72 -23.96 44.44
C MET A 1 -59.95 -23.40 43.25
N THR A 2 -58.63 -23.48 43.10
CA THR A 2 -57.59 -24.24 43.80
C THR A 2 -56.25 -23.65 43.34
N GLN A 3 -55.27 -23.66 44.24
CA GLN A 3 -53.89 -23.22 44.07
C GLN A 3 -53.15 -23.94 42.92
N CYS A 4 -52.10 -23.29 42.38
CA CYS A 4 -50.76 -23.91 42.27
C CYS A 4 -49.69 -22.85 41.89
N GLU A 5 -48.87 -22.48 42.87
CA GLU A 5 -47.48 -22.00 42.72
C GLU A 5 -46.53 -23.23 42.66
N PRO A 6 -45.19 -23.10 42.52
CA PRO A 6 -44.36 -22.16 41.77
C PRO A 6 -43.21 -22.88 40.99
N ASN A 7 -42.42 -22.18 40.18
CA ASN A 7 -41.06 -22.65 39.87
C ASN A 7 -40.06 -21.50 39.94
N LEU A 8 -39.20 -21.59 40.95
CA LEU A 8 -38.08 -20.72 41.21
C LEU A 8 -37.05 -20.84 40.09
N VAL A 9 -36.85 -19.76 39.34
CA VAL A 9 -35.53 -19.49 38.77
C VAL A 9 -34.92 -18.38 39.60
N THR A 10 -34.08 -18.80 40.55
CA THR A 10 -33.14 -17.97 41.28
C THR A 10 -32.22 -17.26 40.29
N ARG A 11 -32.64 -16.11 39.76
CA ARG A 11 -31.69 -15.13 39.20
C ARG A 11 -30.83 -14.70 40.38
N ARG A 12 -29.61 -15.24 40.45
CA ARG A 12 -28.57 -14.70 41.31
C ARG A 12 -28.38 -13.23 40.95
N SER A 13 -29.03 -12.39 41.72
CA SER A 13 -28.82 -10.95 41.82
C SER A 13 -27.41 -10.72 42.38
N ALA A 14 -26.39 -10.93 41.56
CA ALA A 14 -25.01 -10.56 41.86
C ALA A 14 -24.73 -9.08 41.55
N LEU A 15 -25.77 -8.23 41.48
CA LEU A 15 -25.65 -6.83 41.08
C LEU A 15 -26.12 -5.80 42.12
N MET A 16 -26.69 -6.19 43.26
CA MET A 16 -27.12 -5.20 44.25
C MET A 16 -26.79 -5.64 45.68
N SER A 17 -25.51 -5.55 46.03
CA SER A 17 -25.14 -5.32 47.41
C SER A 17 -25.52 -3.89 47.74
N ALA A 18 -26.67 -3.70 48.38
CA ALA A 18 -27.19 -2.40 48.82
C ALA A 18 -26.44 -1.89 50.07
N LYS A 19 -25.12 -1.72 49.96
CA LYS A 19 -24.35 -0.86 50.85
C LYS A 19 -24.15 0.47 50.12
N GLY A 20 -24.60 1.57 50.72
CA GLY A 20 -24.38 2.91 50.17
C GLY A 20 -22.89 3.14 49.95
N PHE A 21 -22.55 3.72 48.80
CA PHE A 21 -21.17 4.05 48.43
C PHE A 21 -20.61 5.07 49.42
N THR A 22 -19.44 4.81 49.98
CA THR A 22 -18.83 5.77 50.90
C THR A 22 -18.21 6.93 50.13
N LEU A 23 -18.09 8.11 50.74
CA LEU A 23 -17.49 9.29 50.09
C LEU A 23 -16.06 8.99 49.60
N VAL A 24 -15.29 8.24 50.39
CA VAL A 24 -13.93 7.79 50.05
C VAL A 24 -13.94 6.85 48.83
N GLU A 25 -14.92 5.97 48.72
CA GLU A 25 -15.05 5.04 47.60
C GLU A 25 -15.32 5.80 46.28
N SER A 26 -16.20 6.81 46.31
CA SER A 26 -16.43 7.68 45.15
C SER A 26 -15.17 8.42 44.73
N MET A 27 -14.39 8.92 45.70
CA MET A 27 -13.11 9.58 45.41
C MET A 27 -12.12 8.63 44.73
N VAL A 28 -11.98 7.41 45.25
CA VAL A 28 -11.09 6.41 44.66
C VAL A 28 -11.57 6.00 43.26
N ALA A 29 -12.88 5.80 43.08
CA ALA A 29 -13.46 5.46 41.78
C ALA A 29 -13.17 6.54 40.73
N LEU A 30 -13.31 7.83 41.09
CA LEU A 30 -13.00 8.94 40.20
C LEU A 30 -11.51 9.01 39.86
N VAL A 31 -10.61 8.71 40.81
CA VAL A 31 -9.16 8.66 40.54
C VAL A 31 -8.83 7.54 39.56
N VAL A 32 -9.35 6.33 39.79
CA VAL A 32 -9.13 5.18 38.89
C VAL A 32 -9.72 5.45 37.51
N LEU A 33 -10.92 6.03 37.45
CA LEU A 33 -11.57 6.43 36.19
C LEU A 33 -10.70 7.45 35.44
N SER A 34 -10.16 8.45 36.13
CA SER A 34 -9.32 9.48 35.51
C SER A 34 -8.06 8.88 34.89
N ILE A 35 -7.39 7.96 35.59
CA ILE A 35 -6.23 7.23 35.06
C ILE A 35 -6.62 6.40 33.83
N GLY A 36 -7.77 5.71 33.90
CA GLY A 36 -8.30 4.94 32.78
C GLY A 36 -8.57 5.78 31.54
N VAL A 37 -9.24 6.93 31.70
CA VAL A 37 -9.57 7.85 30.60
C VAL A 37 -8.31 8.38 29.93
N ILE A 38 -7.31 8.82 30.70
CA ILE A 38 -6.03 9.29 30.15
C ILE A 38 -5.34 8.18 29.34
N GLY A 39 -5.34 6.95 29.87
CA GLY A 39 -4.80 5.79 29.15
C GLY A 39 -5.49 5.54 27.81
N THR A 40 -6.82 5.63 27.77
CA THR A 40 -7.59 5.44 26.53
C THR A 40 -7.31 6.50 25.47
N ILE A 41 -7.15 7.77 25.87
CA ILE A 41 -6.83 8.87 24.94
C ILE A 41 -5.47 8.61 24.27
N GLY A 42 -4.46 8.24 25.05
CA GLY A 42 -3.13 7.92 24.52
C GLY A 42 -3.16 6.73 23.56
N MET A 43 -3.99 5.72 23.83
CA MET A 43 -4.18 4.57 22.93
C MET A 43 -4.85 4.99 21.62
N CYS A 44 -5.88 5.84 21.66
CA CYS A 44 -6.56 6.33 20.47
C CYS A 44 -5.62 7.10 19.54
N GLU A 45 -4.83 8.03 20.06
CA GLU A 45 -3.87 8.78 19.23
C GLU A 45 -2.82 7.87 18.58
N TRP A 46 -2.38 6.83 19.29
CA TRP A 46 -1.42 5.87 18.74
C TRP A 46 -2.06 5.02 17.65
N ALA A 47 -3.31 4.59 17.87
CA ALA A 47 -4.09 3.83 16.89
C ALA A 47 -4.34 4.65 15.61
N GLU A 48 -4.73 5.92 15.73
CA GLU A 48 -4.93 6.82 14.59
C GLU A 48 -3.64 7.00 13.78
N ARG A 49 -2.51 7.25 14.45
CA ARG A 49 -1.20 7.34 13.80
C ARG A 49 -0.81 6.02 13.11
N GLY A 50 -1.14 4.89 13.72
CA GLY A 50 -0.95 3.57 13.12
C GLY A 50 -1.79 3.37 11.86
N LEU A 51 -3.09 3.69 11.94
CA LEU A 51 -4.04 3.57 10.83
C LEU A 51 -3.68 4.48 9.66
N GLN A 52 -3.33 5.74 9.90
CA GLN A 52 -2.90 6.66 8.85
C GLN A 52 -1.67 6.16 8.10
N ARG A 53 -0.68 5.63 8.82
CA ARG A 53 0.52 5.03 8.20
C ARG A 53 0.18 3.78 7.38
N GLY A 54 -0.72 2.94 7.89
CA GLY A 54 -1.21 1.75 7.18
C GLY A 54 -1.97 2.12 5.90
N ALA A 55 -2.86 3.11 5.97
CA ALA A 55 -3.62 3.60 4.83
C ALA A 55 -2.70 4.14 3.73
N LEU A 56 -1.71 4.98 4.06
CA LEU A 56 -0.75 5.48 3.06
C LEU A 56 0.05 4.35 2.40
N THR A 57 0.49 3.36 3.18
CA THR A 57 1.28 2.22 2.66
C THR A 57 0.45 1.35 1.73
N THR A 58 -0.80 1.07 2.08
CA THR A 58 -1.72 0.26 1.25
C THR A 58 -2.12 1.00 -0.02
N THR A 59 -2.39 2.31 0.05
CA THR A 59 -2.62 3.13 -1.15
C THR A 59 -1.39 3.16 -2.05
N ALA A 60 -0.19 3.36 -1.49
CA ALA A 60 1.04 3.34 -2.26
C ALA A 60 1.28 1.99 -2.96
N LEU A 61 1.02 0.88 -2.27
CA LEU A 61 1.08 -0.45 -2.86
C LEU A 61 0.07 -0.60 -4.01
N ALA A 62 -1.19 -0.25 -3.78
CA ALA A 62 -2.23 -0.35 -4.80
C ALA A 62 -1.91 0.48 -6.04
N LEU A 63 -1.34 1.68 -5.87
CA LEU A 63 -0.89 2.51 -6.99
C LEU A 63 0.29 1.87 -7.74
N ALA A 64 1.26 1.31 -7.03
CA ALA A 64 2.39 0.61 -7.66
C ALA A 64 1.92 -0.64 -8.43
N GLU A 65 1.02 -1.44 -7.85
CA GLU A 65 0.41 -2.59 -8.49
C GLU A 65 -0.42 -2.20 -9.72
N SER A 66 -1.24 -1.14 -9.60
CA SER A 66 -2.01 -0.62 -10.74
C SER A 66 -1.11 -0.16 -11.89
N ARG A 67 0.01 0.51 -11.58
CA ARG A 67 0.98 0.94 -12.60
C ARG A 67 1.67 -0.25 -13.25
N LEU A 68 2.03 -1.26 -12.45
CA LEU A 68 2.65 -2.49 -12.94
C LEU A 68 1.70 -3.24 -13.89
N GLU A 69 0.44 -3.38 -13.50
CA GLU A 69 -0.58 -4.05 -14.32
C GLU A 69 -0.89 -3.30 -15.62
N ALA A 70 -0.97 -1.97 -15.56
CA ALA A 70 -1.10 -1.14 -16.74
C ALA A 70 0.06 -1.43 -17.72
N LYS A 71 1.31 -1.36 -17.28
CA LYS A 71 2.48 -1.68 -18.12
C LYS A 71 2.52 -3.12 -18.60
N ARG A 72 2.07 -4.08 -17.78
CA ARG A 72 2.02 -5.49 -18.17
C ARG A 72 1.04 -5.75 -19.31
N SER A 73 -0.06 -4.99 -19.37
CA SER A 73 -1.11 -5.12 -20.38
C SER A 73 -0.74 -4.49 -21.73
N VAL A 74 0.21 -3.55 -21.77
CA VAL A 74 0.63 -2.86 -23.00
C VAL A 74 1.26 -3.82 -24.00
N ALA A 75 1.08 -3.57 -25.29
CA ALA A 75 1.75 -4.31 -26.37
C ALA A 75 3.28 -4.24 -26.24
N TRP A 76 3.99 -5.32 -26.56
CA TRP A 76 5.45 -5.39 -26.40
C TRP A 76 6.20 -4.25 -27.12
N GLU A 77 5.75 -3.87 -28.32
CA GLU A 77 6.34 -2.78 -29.12
C GLU A 77 6.15 -1.39 -28.49
N ARG A 78 5.13 -1.25 -27.63
CA ARG A 78 4.79 0.00 -26.94
C ARG A 78 5.22 -0.02 -25.47
N LEU A 79 6.03 -0.98 -25.04
CA LEU A 79 6.43 -1.12 -23.64
C LEU A 79 7.07 0.17 -23.06
N LEU A 80 7.81 0.89 -23.91
CA LEU A 80 8.49 2.15 -23.60
C LEU A 80 7.63 3.39 -23.84
N MET A 81 6.40 3.22 -24.34
CA MET A 81 5.44 4.30 -24.50
C MET A 81 4.45 4.22 -23.34
N ASP A 82 4.15 5.36 -22.72
CA ASP A 82 3.20 5.46 -21.63
C ASP A 82 2.07 6.42 -21.97
N ASP A 83 0.88 5.91 -21.73
CA ASP A 83 -0.38 6.62 -21.66
C ASP A 83 -0.70 6.69 -20.17
N VAL A 84 -0.40 7.83 -19.53
CA VAL A 84 -0.32 7.93 -18.06
C VAL A 84 -1.73 7.97 -17.48
N ASP A 85 -2.69 8.55 -18.22
CA ASP A 85 -4.09 8.68 -17.83
C ASP A 85 -5.04 7.64 -18.48
N GLN A 86 -4.52 6.80 -19.38
CA GLN A 86 -5.23 5.72 -20.07
C GLN A 86 -6.32 6.21 -21.03
N ASP A 87 -6.16 7.39 -21.62
CA ASP A 87 -7.11 7.97 -22.58
C ASP A 87 -6.92 7.46 -24.03
N GLY A 88 -5.88 6.67 -24.26
CA GLY A 88 -5.49 6.12 -25.56
C GLY A 88 -4.42 6.94 -26.29
N ILE A 89 -3.97 8.05 -25.72
CA ILE A 89 -2.93 8.93 -26.25
C ILE A 89 -1.62 8.68 -25.49
N VAL A 90 -0.52 8.55 -26.22
CA VAL A 90 0.80 8.42 -25.60
C VAL A 90 1.24 9.81 -25.13
N GLU A 91 1.37 9.97 -23.81
CA GLU A 91 1.78 11.21 -23.18
C GLU A 91 3.28 11.24 -22.83
N SER A 92 3.87 10.06 -22.58
CA SER A 92 5.26 9.94 -22.15
C SER A 92 5.98 8.82 -22.89
N VAL A 93 7.23 9.08 -23.29
CA VAL A 93 8.15 8.06 -23.79
C VAL A 93 9.21 7.87 -22.71
N MET A 94 9.48 6.61 -22.37
CA MET A 94 10.52 6.26 -21.41
C MET A 94 11.89 6.39 -22.10
N HIS A 95 12.82 7.08 -21.46
CA HIS A 95 14.16 7.30 -21.97
C HIS A 95 15.20 6.61 -21.07
N ASP A 96 16.31 6.23 -21.70
CA ASP A 96 17.54 5.72 -21.11
C ASP A 96 18.63 6.75 -21.48
N ASP A 97 18.58 7.90 -20.81
CA ASP A 97 19.37 9.10 -21.13
C ASP A 97 20.22 9.61 -19.95
N GLY A 98 20.11 8.96 -18.79
CA GLY A 98 20.72 9.37 -17.54
C GLY A 98 20.16 10.69 -16.99
N LEU A 99 18.96 11.09 -17.41
CA LEU A 99 18.28 12.29 -16.93
C LEU A 99 17.08 11.92 -16.05
N GLN A 100 16.67 12.88 -15.22
CA GLN A 100 15.55 12.73 -14.28
C GLN A 100 15.78 11.59 -13.27
N ASP A 101 14.93 10.57 -13.28
CA ASP A 101 15.01 9.39 -12.40
C ASP A 101 15.91 8.29 -12.94
N ASP A 102 16.33 8.41 -14.19
CA ASP A 102 17.32 7.52 -14.78
C ASP A 102 18.72 7.90 -14.28
N GLN A 103 19.41 6.95 -13.66
CA GLN A 103 20.70 7.19 -13.03
C GLN A 103 21.88 6.97 -13.97
N THR A 104 21.71 6.22 -15.06
CA THR A 104 22.83 5.83 -15.92
C THR A 104 22.39 5.68 -17.36
N ASN A 105 22.84 6.60 -18.20
CA ASN A 105 22.59 6.56 -19.64
C ASN A 105 23.20 5.30 -20.29
N GLY A 106 22.39 4.57 -21.03
CA GLY A 106 22.76 3.42 -21.84
C GLY A 106 22.89 2.13 -21.03
N ASP A 107 22.30 2.04 -19.84
CA ASP A 107 22.30 0.81 -19.05
C ASP A 107 21.17 -0.17 -19.43
N GLY A 108 20.27 0.25 -20.34
CA GLY A 108 19.12 -0.54 -20.78
C GLY A 108 17.93 -0.48 -19.82
N ILE A 109 17.96 0.42 -18.84
CA ILE A 109 16.89 0.69 -17.87
C ILE A 109 16.19 1.99 -18.26
N PHE A 110 15.09 1.84 -18.97
CA PHE A 110 14.24 2.97 -19.30
C PHE A 110 13.44 3.37 -18.08
N THR A 111 13.42 4.66 -17.75
CA THR A 111 12.75 5.16 -16.55
C THR A 111 11.70 6.20 -16.88
N ALA A 112 10.59 6.20 -16.14
CA ALA A 112 9.62 7.29 -16.11
C ALA A 112 9.00 7.45 -14.73
N SER A 113 8.43 8.62 -14.45
CA SER A 113 7.78 8.90 -13.19
C SER A 113 6.55 9.79 -13.35
N ALA A 114 5.63 9.66 -12.39
CA ALA A 114 4.46 10.49 -12.24
C ALA A 114 4.19 10.73 -10.76
N THR A 115 3.52 11.83 -10.43
CA THR A 115 3.13 12.12 -9.05
C THR A 115 1.62 12.10 -8.94
N GLN A 116 1.09 11.29 -8.02
CA GLN A 116 -0.33 11.18 -7.75
C GLN A 116 -0.58 11.24 -6.24
N SER A 117 -1.42 12.18 -5.80
CA SER A 117 -1.88 12.27 -4.39
C SER A 117 -0.74 12.26 -3.35
N ASN A 118 0.33 13.04 -3.58
CA ASN A 118 1.53 13.13 -2.73
C ASN A 118 2.36 11.82 -2.64
N ILE A 119 2.11 10.89 -3.56
CA ILE A 119 2.90 9.68 -3.78
C ILE A 119 3.58 9.84 -5.13
N ARG A 120 4.91 9.70 -5.13
CA ARG A 120 5.71 9.72 -6.35
C ARG A 120 5.87 8.31 -6.86
N LEU A 121 5.29 8.03 -8.02
CA LEU A 121 5.46 6.77 -8.73
C LEU A 121 6.64 6.89 -9.67
N VAL A 122 7.57 5.94 -9.59
CA VAL A 122 8.66 5.76 -10.55
C VAL A 122 8.54 4.35 -11.07
N TRP A 123 8.55 4.15 -12.38
CA TRP A 123 8.59 2.82 -12.96
C TRP A 123 9.73 2.72 -13.95
N THR A 124 10.34 1.54 -13.97
CA THR A 124 11.45 1.23 -14.84
C THR A 124 11.17 -0.01 -15.66
N VAL A 125 11.74 -0.04 -16.87
CA VAL A 125 11.70 -1.16 -17.79
C VAL A 125 13.14 -1.49 -18.15
N GLU A 126 13.63 -2.60 -17.65
CA GLU A 126 14.95 -3.14 -17.97
C GLU A 126 14.81 -4.20 -19.06
N LEU A 127 15.50 -4.01 -20.19
CA LEU A 127 15.54 -4.99 -21.27
C LEU A 127 16.78 -5.86 -21.15
N ASN A 128 16.63 -7.18 -21.17
CA ASN A 128 17.77 -8.11 -21.04
C ASN A 128 18.77 -8.00 -22.21
N ARG A 129 18.33 -7.50 -23.37
CA ARG A 129 19.18 -7.31 -24.55
C ARG A 129 18.73 -6.13 -25.39
N GLY A 130 19.72 -5.33 -25.79
CA GLY A 130 19.54 -4.19 -26.68
C GLY A 130 18.82 -3.02 -26.01
N HIS A 131 18.75 -1.90 -26.74
CA HIS A 131 18.05 -0.67 -26.32
C HIS A 131 16.67 -0.54 -26.98
N GLU A 132 16.23 -1.57 -27.70
CA GLU A 132 14.94 -1.59 -28.39
C GLU A 132 14.13 -2.82 -27.97
N PRO A 133 12.81 -2.69 -27.75
CA PRO A 133 11.96 -3.81 -27.35
C PRO A 133 12.03 -4.99 -28.32
N ALA A 134 12.15 -4.74 -29.64
CA ALA A 134 12.12 -5.78 -30.66
C ALA A 134 13.24 -6.84 -30.51
N GLY A 135 14.42 -6.43 -30.06
CA GLY A 135 15.58 -7.33 -29.87
C GLY A 135 15.61 -8.06 -28.53
N ALA A 136 14.80 -7.62 -27.56
CA ALA A 136 14.81 -8.14 -26.20
C ALA A 136 13.97 -9.42 -26.09
N SER A 137 14.47 -10.42 -25.35
CA SER A 137 13.72 -11.64 -25.04
C SER A 137 12.89 -11.54 -23.76
N LEU A 138 13.35 -10.71 -22.83
CA LEU A 138 12.75 -10.50 -21.51
C LEU A 138 12.80 -9.02 -21.16
N ALA A 139 11.78 -8.57 -20.44
CA ALA A 139 11.70 -7.25 -19.85
C ALA A 139 11.38 -7.40 -18.37
N THR A 140 12.17 -6.76 -17.52
CA THR A 140 11.86 -6.61 -16.09
C THR A 140 11.16 -5.27 -15.93
N ILE A 141 9.93 -5.28 -15.43
CA ILE A 141 9.14 -4.09 -15.16
C ILE A 141 9.11 -3.91 -13.65
N GLU A 142 9.53 -2.76 -13.17
CA GLU A 142 9.50 -2.40 -11.76
C GLU A 142 8.69 -1.12 -11.57
N ALA A 143 7.84 -1.10 -10.53
CA ALA A 143 7.10 0.07 -10.11
C ALA A 143 7.41 0.36 -8.63
N ARG A 144 7.77 1.61 -8.34
CA ARG A 144 8.16 2.12 -7.03
C ARG A 144 7.22 3.27 -6.66
N ALA A 145 6.57 3.17 -5.51
CA ALA A 145 5.77 4.24 -4.92
C ALA A 145 6.51 4.81 -3.71
N ILE A 146 6.94 6.06 -3.82
CA ILE A 146 7.71 6.79 -2.81
C ILE A 146 6.79 7.81 -2.14
N PHE A 147 6.72 7.79 -0.82
CA PHE A 147 5.86 8.68 -0.05
C PHE A 147 6.48 9.04 1.30
N ARG A 148 6.09 10.18 1.84
CA ARG A 148 6.53 10.62 3.17
C ARG A 148 5.47 10.30 4.21
N THR A 149 5.89 9.67 5.29
CA THR A 149 5.05 9.45 6.46
C THR A 149 4.92 10.73 7.28
N MET A 150 3.92 10.81 8.16
CA MET A 150 3.72 11.95 9.07
C MET A 150 4.93 12.23 9.99
N GLY A 151 5.84 11.26 10.16
CA GLY A 151 7.09 11.45 10.90
C GLY A 151 8.25 11.98 10.06
N GLY A 152 8.00 12.45 8.83
CA GLY A 152 9.01 12.95 7.90
C GLY A 152 9.90 11.86 7.27
N GLN A 153 9.73 10.60 7.67
CA GLN A 153 10.45 9.47 7.09
C GLN A 153 9.88 9.16 5.71
N GLU A 154 10.76 9.12 4.71
CA GLU A 154 10.43 8.64 3.38
C GLU A 154 10.35 7.11 3.39
N LYS A 155 9.31 6.58 2.77
CA LYS A 155 9.11 5.15 2.59
C LYS A 155 8.88 4.86 1.13
N GLU A 156 9.30 3.67 0.74
CA GLU A 156 9.16 3.16 -0.61
C GLU A 156 8.43 1.81 -0.55
N VAL A 157 7.47 1.63 -1.45
CA VAL A 157 6.90 0.33 -1.79
C VAL A 157 7.34 0.01 -3.21
N ARG A 158 7.78 -1.23 -3.44
CA ARG A 158 8.31 -1.68 -4.72
C ARG A 158 7.66 -2.99 -5.13
N VAL A 159 7.23 -3.05 -6.38
CA VAL A 159 6.68 -4.25 -7.01
C VAL A 159 7.41 -4.47 -8.33
N ARG A 160 7.78 -5.71 -8.62
CA ARG A 160 8.54 -6.08 -9.82
C ARG A 160 7.91 -7.30 -10.47
N THR A 161 7.85 -7.30 -11.79
CA THR A 161 7.47 -8.46 -12.59
C THR A 161 8.45 -8.65 -13.75
N ILE A 162 8.52 -9.86 -14.26
CA ILE A 162 9.24 -10.18 -15.50
C ILE A 162 8.21 -10.55 -16.56
N ARG A 163 8.41 -10.06 -17.78
CA ARG A 163 7.59 -10.38 -18.95
C ARG A 163 8.47 -10.91 -20.07
N ALA A 164 8.04 -12.01 -20.69
CA ALA A 164 8.70 -12.55 -21.87
C ALA A 164 8.16 -11.92 -23.16
N ASN A 165 9.04 -11.73 -24.14
CA ASN A 165 8.66 -11.28 -25.47
C ASN A 165 7.95 -12.42 -26.22
N PRO A 166 6.66 -12.29 -26.58
CA PRO A 166 5.94 -13.34 -27.28
C PRO A 166 6.43 -13.55 -28.72
N ARG A 167 7.10 -12.55 -29.32
CA ARG A 167 7.61 -12.61 -30.70
C ARG A 167 9.06 -13.10 -30.78
N TYR A 168 9.72 -13.31 -29.64
CA TYR A 168 11.11 -13.74 -29.62
C TYR A 168 11.22 -15.23 -29.92
N VAL A 169 11.76 -15.57 -31.08
CA VAL A 169 11.90 -16.95 -31.56
C VAL A 169 13.25 -17.60 -31.24
N GLY A 170 14.08 -16.96 -30.39
CA GLY A 170 15.44 -17.41 -30.14
C GLY A 170 16.35 -17.15 -31.35
N LEU A 171 17.63 -16.91 -31.08
CA LEU A 171 18.64 -17.05 -32.13
C LEU A 171 18.66 -18.54 -32.51
N SER A 172 18.00 -18.87 -33.62
CA SER A 172 18.23 -20.13 -34.32
C SER A 172 19.65 -20.05 -34.89
N VAL A 173 20.65 -20.28 -34.05
CA VAL A 173 22.02 -20.55 -34.50
C VAL A 173 21.96 -21.96 -35.07
N LEU A 174 21.57 -22.06 -36.34
CA LEU A 174 21.86 -23.24 -37.13
C LEU A 174 23.38 -23.24 -37.33
N SER A 175 23.97 -24.32 -36.83
CA SER A 175 25.40 -24.64 -36.86
C SER A 175 25.97 -24.75 -38.27
#